data_AF-A0A953DSY0-F1
#
_entry.id   AF-A0A953DSY0-F1
#
_cell.length_a   1.000
_cell.length_b   1.000
_cell.length_c   1.000
_cell.angle_alpha   90.00
_cell.angle_beta   90.00
_cell.angle_gamma   90.00
#
_symmetry.space_group_name_H-M   'P 1'
#
loop_
_entity.id
_entity.type
_entity.pdbx_description
1 polymer ?
#
loop_
_entity_poly.entity_id
_entity_poly.type
_entity_poly.pdbx_seq_one_letter_code
_entity_poly.pdbx_strand_id
1 'polypeptide(L)'
;MDRELPEEVLEGMSLPSTAARALEEALERTPEDLSARLKLLGYYLLASVASQDAAVLASRHVLWLIAHVPEAKVLETALGVPANEAFAAEAGRLWRAHVEAQPRNVQVLINAARFFSQLDRPFAEHLRYRLRNLDPERFADFSIDFDAPIEAPPRADEPTIAELEDDLVHAETDRERAEALVALATRAFRMGDVETTRARAEAGLDAARAAVDGSLAHRAELLLGLAALEEGDLGAARTHLLDATRIPHSPALQSFGPDMSLARRLLERGIRAPVLEYFEACRELWTMGHALLDAWSADVAEGRMPNFLGSCRLQG
;
A
#
# COMPACT_ATOMS: atom_id res chain seq x y z
N MET A 1 -1.57 -15.87 7.93
CA MET A 1 -0.31 -16.59 8.21
C MET A 1 0.28 -16.02 9.49
N ASP A 2 0.63 -16.89 10.43
CA ASP A 2 0.83 -16.60 11.87
C ASP A 2 1.73 -15.39 12.15
N ARG A 3 1.14 -14.37 12.77
CA ARG A 3 1.85 -13.22 13.35
C ARG A 3 2.32 -13.58 14.77
N GLU A 4 2.99 -14.71 14.91
CA GLU A 4 3.53 -15.13 16.19
C GLU A 4 4.75 -14.25 16.54
N LEU A 5 4.77 -13.78 17.78
CA LEU A 5 5.93 -13.10 18.33
C LEU A 5 7.13 -14.07 18.33
N PRO A 6 8.37 -13.58 18.12
CA PRO A 6 9.55 -14.43 18.25
C PRO A 6 9.57 -15.16 19.59
N GLU A 7 10.09 -16.39 19.60
CA GLU A 7 10.18 -17.23 20.80
C GLU A 7 10.84 -16.49 21.96
N GLU A 8 11.91 -15.73 21.69
CA GLU A 8 12.62 -14.94 22.71
C GLU A 8 11.74 -13.86 23.34
N VAL A 9 10.82 -13.26 22.57
CA VAL A 9 9.88 -12.28 23.09
C VAL A 9 8.86 -12.97 24.00
N LEU A 10 8.36 -14.14 23.60
CA LEU A 10 7.44 -14.95 24.41
C LEU A 10 8.09 -15.46 25.70
N GLU A 11 9.33 -15.94 25.62
CA GLU A 11 10.14 -16.28 26.80
C GLU A 11 10.30 -15.07 27.72
N GLY A 12 10.59 -13.91 27.14
CA GLY A 12 10.72 -12.63 27.82
C GLY A 12 9.52 -12.27 28.69
N MET A 13 8.31 -12.50 28.19
CA MET A 13 7.06 -12.23 28.92
C MET A 13 6.94 -13.03 30.22
N SER A 14 7.65 -14.16 30.33
CA SER A 14 7.63 -15.03 31.52
C SER A 14 8.83 -14.83 32.44
N LEU A 15 9.71 -13.86 32.16
CA LEU A 15 10.92 -13.66 32.96
C LEU A 15 10.63 -13.12 34.36
N PRO A 16 11.29 -13.65 35.41
CA PRO A 16 11.31 -13.00 36.71
C PRO A 16 12.15 -11.72 36.66
N SER A 17 11.82 -10.73 37.50
CA SER A 17 12.51 -9.43 37.55
C SER A 17 14.02 -9.55 37.82
N THR A 18 14.45 -10.58 38.55
CA THR A 18 15.87 -10.86 38.80
C THR A 18 16.62 -11.28 37.53
N ALA A 19 15.97 -12.04 36.65
CA ALA A 19 16.54 -12.44 35.36
C ALA A 19 16.56 -11.27 34.37
N ALA A 20 15.51 -10.45 34.34
CA ALA A 20 15.49 -9.22 33.54
C ALA A 20 16.64 -8.28 33.94
N ARG A 21 16.87 -8.05 35.24
CA ARG A 21 18.01 -7.23 35.70
C ARG A 21 19.36 -7.81 35.29
N ALA A 22 19.53 -9.14 35.38
CA ALA A 22 20.77 -9.79 34.94
C ALA A 22 21.01 -9.63 33.43
N LEU A 23 19.95 -9.64 32.61
CA LEU A 23 20.05 -9.36 31.17
C LEU A 23 20.41 -7.90 30.89
N GLU A 24 19.86 -6.94 31.64
CA GLU A 24 20.24 -5.52 31.53
C GLU A 24 21.73 -5.31 31.85
N GLU A 25 22.21 -5.89 32.96
CA GLU A 25 23.64 -5.86 33.33
C GLU A 25 24.53 -6.58 32.28
N ALA A 26 24.00 -7.60 31.60
CA ALA A 26 24.71 -8.24 30.50
C ALA A 26 24.81 -7.34 29.26
N LEU A 27 23.76 -6.58 28.95
CA LEU A 27 23.74 -5.64 27.83
C LEU A 27 24.71 -4.45 28.00
N GLU A 28 25.09 -4.11 29.23
CA GLU A 28 26.16 -3.11 29.46
C GLU A 28 27.51 -3.57 28.88
N ARG A 29 27.75 -4.89 28.86
CA ARG A 29 28.98 -5.49 28.32
C ARG A 29 28.82 -5.91 26.86
N THR A 30 27.63 -6.39 26.49
CA THR A 30 27.32 -6.89 25.15
C THR A 30 26.07 -6.20 24.61
N PRO A 31 26.17 -4.91 24.22
CA PRO A 31 24.99 -4.15 23.80
C PRO A 31 24.38 -4.67 22.49
N GLU A 32 25.09 -5.47 21.70
CA GLU A 32 24.59 -6.03 20.45
C GLU A 32 23.82 -7.36 20.62
N ASP A 33 23.66 -7.86 21.85
CA ASP A 33 22.98 -9.15 22.11
C ASP A 33 21.47 -9.04 21.80
N LEU A 34 21.11 -9.45 20.59
CA LEU A 34 19.74 -9.43 20.09
C LEU A 34 18.81 -10.33 20.92
N SER A 35 19.27 -11.51 21.34
CA SER A 35 18.43 -12.44 22.12
C SER A 35 18.07 -11.84 23.48
N ALA A 36 19.06 -11.27 24.18
CA ALA A 36 18.84 -10.57 25.44
C ALA A 36 17.88 -9.37 25.27
N ARG A 37 18.02 -8.60 24.19
CA ARG A 37 17.12 -7.47 23.89
C ARG A 37 15.69 -7.91 23.56
N LEU A 38 15.49 -8.98 22.82
CA LEU A 38 14.16 -9.52 22.51
C LEU A 38 13.46 -10.05 23.77
N LYS A 39 14.21 -10.72 24.66
CA LYS A 39 13.72 -11.17 25.96
C LYS A 39 13.31 -9.99 26.86
N LEU A 40 14.15 -8.97 26.96
CA LEU A 40 13.82 -7.75 27.71
C LEU A 40 12.64 -7.00 27.10
N LEU A 41 12.55 -6.94 25.78
CA LEU A 41 11.41 -6.36 25.08
C LEU A 41 10.11 -7.08 25.45
N GLY A 42 10.08 -8.42 25.43
CA GLY A 42 8.94 -9.21 25.88
C GLY A 42 8.56 -8.94 27.35
N TYR A 43 9.56 -8.91 28.23
CA TYR A 43 9.38 -8.60 29.65
C TYR A 43 8.73 -7.22 29.88
N TYR A 44 9.30 -6.18 29.26
CA TYR A 44 8.82 -4.81 29.43
C TYR A 44 7.50 -4.53 28.71
N LEU A 45 7.22 -5.18 27.58
CA LEU A 45 5.93 -5.08 26.92
C LEU A 45 4.79 -5.55 27.84
N LEU A 46 4.95 -6.70 28.51
CA LEU A 46 3.95 -7.18 29.46
C LEU A 46 3.79 -6.23 30.66
N ALA A 47 4.91 -5.75 31.22
CA ALA A 47 4.90 -4.84 32.36
C ALA A 47 4.36 -3.44 32.01
N SER A 48 4.44 -3.02 30.74
CA SER A 48 4.01 -1.69 30.28
C SER A 48 2.51 -1.42 30.47
N VAL A 49 1.70 -2.47 30.54
CA VAL A 49 0.26 -2.39 30.81
C VAL A 49 -0.03 -1.71 32.15
N ALA A 50 0.86 -1.89 33.13
CA ALA A 50 0.71 -1.37 34.48
C ALA A 50 1.75 -0.31 34.87
N SER A 51 2.76 -0.04 34.02
CA SER A 51 3.89 0.83 34.36
C SER A 51 4.39 1.65 33.17
N GLN A 52 4.38 2.98 33.34
CA GLN A 52 4.93 3.91 32.36
C GLN A 52 6.46 3.78 32.21
N ASP A 53 7.18 3.48 33.30
CA ASP A 53 8.63 3.23 33.24
C ASP A 53 8.95 2.00 32.39
N ALA A 54 8.14 0.94 32.50
CA ALA A 54 8.29 -0.24 31.65
C ALA A 54 8.00 0.09 30.17
N ALA A 55 7.02 0.95 29.88
CA ALA A 55 6.76 1.43 28.52
C ALA A 55 7.94 2.20 27.93
N VAL A 56 8.64 3.01 28.74
CA VAL A 56 9.87 3.72 28.34
C VAL A 56 10.99 2.73 28.05
N LEU A 57 11.17 1.69 28.87
CA LEU A 57 12.19 0.67 28.66
C LEU A 57 11.90 -0.17 27.41
N ALA A 58 10.65 -0.58 27.18
CA ALA A 58 10.24 -1.25 25.94
C ALA A 58 10.54 -0.37 24.70
N SER A 59 10.20 0.92 24.75
CA SER A 59 10.51 1.89 23.70
C SER A 59 12.00 1.95 23.37
N ARG A 60 12.88 1.88 24.38
CA ARG A 60 14.34 1.88 24.17
C ARG A 60 14.81 0.66 23.37
N HIS A 61 14.28 -0.53 23.64
CA HIS A 61 14.63 -1.72 22.88
C HIS A 61 14.10 -1.67 21.45
N VAL A 62 12.88 -1.14 21.25
CA VAL A 62 12.34 -0.95 19.89
C VAL A 62 13.16 0.06 19.09
N LEU A 63 13.52 1.21 19.65
CA LEU A 63 14.38 2.18 18.98
C LEU A 63 15.75 1.59 18.62
N TRP A 64 16.32 0.79 19.52
CA TRP A 64 17.57 0.09 19.24
C TRP A 64 17.41 -0.89 18.07
N LEU A 65 16.33 -1.68 18.04
CA LEU A 65 16.04 -2.60 16.94
C LEU A 65 15.88 -1.86 15.62
N ILE A 66 15.15 -0.74 15.59
CA ILE A 66 15.00 0.07 14.37
C ILE A 66 16.37 0.54 13.90
N ALA A 67 17.21 1.06 14.80
CA ALA A 67 18.52 1.63 14.44
C ALA A 67 19.56 0.60 13.96
N HIS A 68 19.54 -0.63 14.51
CA HIS A 68 20.62 -1.61 14.31
C HIS A 68 20.17 -2.83 13.49
N VAL A 69 18.90 -3.22 13.59
CA VAL A 69 18.35 -4.42 12.95
C VAL A 69 16.98 -4.09 12.31
N PRO A 70 16.93 -3.15 11.35
CA PRO A 70 15.68 -2.63 10.79
C PRO A 70 14.85 -3.69 10.04
N GLU A 71 15.45 -4.83 9.70
CA GLU A 71 14.78 -5.97 9.06
C GLU A 71 14.15 -6.95 10.05
N ALA A 72 14.35 -6.78 11.36
CA ALA A 72 13.86 -7.73 12.35
C ALA A 72 12.34 -7.92 12.22
N LYS A 73 11.88 -9.16 12.00
CA LYS A 73 10.45 -9.48 11.83
C LYS A 73 9.58 -9.05 13.00
N VAL A 74 10.14 -8.97 14.21
CA VAL A 74 9.45 -8.47 15.41
C VAL A 74 8.93 -7.04 15.23
N LEU A 75 9.58 -6.24 14.37
CA LEU A 75 9.17 -4.87 14.03
C LEU A 75 7.99 -4.85 13.06
N GLU A 76 7.71 -5.95 12.35
CA GLU A 76 6.44 -6.08 11.64
C GLU A 76 5.37 -5.92 12.68
N THR A 77 5.30 -6.77 13.72
CA THR A 77 4.72 -6.56 15.06
C THR A 77 3.56 -5.57 15.26
N ALA A 78 3.83 -4.28 15.00
CA ALA A 78 3.19 -3.15 15.64
C ALA A 78 3.13 -3.44 17.15
N LEU A 79 4.31 -3.74 17.73
CA LEU A 79 4.45 -4.04 19.14
C LEU A 79 3.72 -2.93 19.89
N GLY A 80 2.74 -3.28 20.73
CA GLY A 80 1.83 -2.36 21.43
C GLY A 80 2.50 -1.43 22.44
N VAL A 81 3.75 -1.03 22.18
CA VAL A 81 4.49 0.00 22.92
C VAL A 81 3.70 1.30 22.83
N PRO A 82 3.36 1.92 23.97
CA PRO A 82 2.73 3.23 23.99
C PRO A 82 3.58 4.25 23.23
N ALA A 83 3.12 4.65 22.04
CA ALA A 83 3.76 5.70 21.28
C ALA A 83 3.55 7.03 22.02
N ASN A 84 4.64 7.62 22.50
CA ASN A 84 4.66 9.03 22.87
C ASN A 84 5.35 9.84 21.76
N GLU A 85 5.20 11.15 21.80
CA GLU A 85 5.71 12.05 20.76
C GLU A 85 7.22 11.92 20.55
N ALA A 86 7.99 11.77 21.64
CA ALA A 86 9.45 11.62 21.56
C ALA A 86 9.87 10.30 20.90
N PHE A 87 9.21 9.19 21.24
CA PHE A 87 9.43 7.90 20.59
C PHE A 87 9.05 7.96 19.11
N ALA A 88 7.87 8.52 18.78
CA ALA A 88 7.40 8.62 17.41
C ALA A 88 8.34 9.46 16.54
N ALA A 89 8.84 10.59 17.06
CA ALA A 89 9.79 11.46 16.37
C ALA A 89 11.11 10.72 16.08
N GLU A 90 11.69 10.03 17.06
CA GLU A 90 12.97 9.35 16.89
C GLU A 90 12.85 8.10 16.00
N ALA A 91 11.84 7.27 16.21
CA ALA A 91 11.56 6.12 15.35
C ALA A 91 11.28 6.56 13.91
N GLY A 92 10.53 7.65 13.71
CA GLY A 92 10.26 8.22 12.40
C GLY A 92 11.54 8.69 11.69
N ARG A 93 12.44 9.36 12.42
CA ARG A 93 13.76 9.78 11.91
C ARG A 93 14.59 8.59 11.45
N LEU A 94 14.67 7.54 12.27
CA LEU A 94 15.42 6.32 11.96
C LEU A 94 14.85 5.59 10.74
N TRP A 95 13.53 5.38 10.70
CA TRP A 95 12.90 4.70 9.56
C TRP A 95 13.12 5.42 8.24
N ARG A 96 12.99 6.76 8.21
CA ARG A 96 13.26 7.54 7.00
C ARG A 96 14.72 7.36 6.52
N ALA A 97 15.68 7.39 7.45
CA ALA A 97 17.09 7.16 7.13
C ALA A 97 17.32 5.75 6.54
N HIS A 98 16.70 4.71 7.11
CA HIS A 98 16.81 3.35 6.56
C HIS A 98 16.16 3.21 5.19
N VAL A 99 14.98 3.80 4.98
CA VAL A 99 14.28 3.81 3.68
C VAL A 99 15.10 4.49 2.60
N GLU A 100 15.82 5.56 2.94
CA GLU A 100 16.70 6.29 2.03
C GLU A 100 17.99 5.51 1.74
N ALA A 101 18.63 4.95 2.77
CA ALA A 101 19.87 4.18 2.62
C ALA A 101 19.67 2.83 1.93
N GLN A 102 18.48 2.23 2.06
CA GLN A 102 18.18 0.87 1.59
C GLN A 102 16.90 0.85 0.73
N PRO A 103 16.88 1.53 -0.43
CA PRO A 103 15.64 1.83 -1.10
C PRO A 103 14.93 0.62 -1.72
N ARG A 104 15.62 -0.52 -1.84
CA ARG A 104 15.10 -1.77 -2.41
C ARG A 104 14.90 -2.88 -1.36
N ASN A 105 15.12 -2.58 -0.08
CA ASN A 105 14.98 -3.57 0.98
C ASN A 105 13.51 -3.75 1.36
N VAL A 106 12.92 -4.85 0.87
CA VAL A 106 11.51 -5.21 1.04
C VAL A 106 11.10 -5.23 2.51
N GLN A 107 11.91 -5.80 3.39
CA GLN A 107 11.56 -5.94 4.80
C GLN A 107 11.60 -4.59 5.55
N VAL A 108 12.56 -3.74 5.23
CA VAL A 108 12.62 -2.36 5.76
C VAL A 108 11.41 -1.56 5.29
N LEU A 109 10.99 -1.70 4.03
CA LEU A 109 9.80 -1.04 3.51
C LEU A 109 8.52 -1.50 4.21
N ILE A 110 8.37 -2.80 4.46
CA ILE A 110 7.24 -3.37 5.23
C ILE A 110 7.19 -2.79 6.64
N ASN A 111 8.31 -2.86 7.36
CA ASN A 111 8.38 -2.42 8.75
C ASN A 111 8.11 -0.91 8.86
N ALA A 112 8.72 -0.10 7.99
CA ALA A 112 8.50 1.34 7.96
C ALA A 112 7.06 1.70 7.51
N ALA A 113 6.51 1.05 6.48
CA ALA A 113 5.14 1.28 6.04
C ALA A 113 4.13 0.99 7.15
N ARG A 114 4.36 -0.07 7.92
CA ARG A 114 3.53 -0.40 9.08
C ARG A 114 3.64 0.66 10.17
N PHE A 115 4.85 1.09 10.52
CA PHE A 115 5.06 2.16 11.51
C PHE A 115 4.35 3.46 11.13
N PHE A 116 4.49 3.90 9.87
CA PHE A 116 3.91 5.15 9.41
C PHE A 116 2.40 5.07 9.10
N SER A 117 1.80 3.87 9.05
CA SER A 117 0.38 3.70 8.69
C SER A 117 -0.60 4.57 9.50
N GLN A 118 -0.29 4.85 10.77
CA GLN A 118 -1.09 5.69 11.67
C GLN A 118 -0.49 7.08 11.90
N LEU A 119 0.80 7.28 11.60
CA LEU A 119 1.56 8.50 11.95
C LEU A 119 1.81 9.44 10.76
N ASP A 120 2.00 8.86 9.57
CA ASP A 120 2.21 9.56 8.30
C ASP A 120 1.71 8.65 7.18
N ARG A 121 0.38 8.63 7.03
CA ARG A 121 -0.30 7.80 6.05
C ARG A 121 0.24 8.02 4.62
N PRO A 122 0.42 9.25 4.11
CA PRO A 122 1.00 9.47 2.79
C PRO A 122 2.38 8.81 2.60
N PHE A 123 3.28 8.91 3.59
CA PHE A 123 4.58 8.26 3.51
C PHE A 123 4.47 6.74 3.57
N ALA A 124 3.61 6.19 4.44
CA ALA A 124 3.34 4.75 4.50
C ALA A 124 2.89 4.20 3.13
N GLU A 125 1.97 4.90 2.47
CA GLU A 125 1.46 4.52 1.15
C GLU A 125 2.52 4.63 0.05
N HIS A 126 3.42 5.61 0.12
CA HIS A 126 4.57 5.65 -0.78
C HIS A 126 5.46 4.40 -0.63
N LEU A 127 5.67 3.91 0.60
CA LEU A 127 6.42 2.69 0.85
C LEU A 127 5.66 1.44 0.40
N ARG A 128 4.33 1.40 0.58
CA ARG A 128 3.45 0.34 0.06
C ARG A 128 3.53 0.25 -1.47
N TYR A 129 3.47 1.38 -2.17
CA TYR A 129 3.65 1.44 -3.62
C TYR A 129 5.00 0.86 -4.04
N ARG A 130 6.08 1.22 -3.34
CA ARG A 130 7.43 0.68 -3.60
C ARG A 130 7.52 -0.82 -3.33
N LEU A 131 6.85 -1.31 -2.27
CA LEU A 131 6.78 -2.72 -1.93
C LEU A 131 6.05 -3.53 -2.99
N ARG A 132 4.84 -3.10 -3.40
CA ARG A 132 4.06 -3.70 -4.50
C ARG A 132 4.89 -3.93 -5.74
N ASN A 133 5.74 -2.96 -5.99
CA ASN A 133 6.62 -2.91 -7.11
C ASN A 133 7.81 -3.89 -6.93
N LEU A 134 8.51 -3.85 -5.81
CA LEU A 134 9.71 -4.67 -5.61
C LEU A 134 9.42 -6.16 -5.37
N ASP A 135 8.31 -6.47 -4.70
CA ASP A 135 7.92 -7.82 -4.30
C ASP A 135 6.38 -7.93 -4.23
N PRO A 136 5.73 -8.22 -5.38
CA PRO A 136 4.27 -8.30 -5.47
C PRO A 136 3.65 -9.38 -4.59
N GLU A 137 4.33 -10.51 -4.39
CA GLU A 137 3.85 -11.60 -3.53
C GLU A 137 3.86 -11.15 -2.06
N ARG A 138 4.98 -10.57 -1.61
CA ARG A 138 5.09 -10.04 -0.25
C ARG A 138 4.18 -8.83 0.00
N PHE A 139 3.90 -8.03 -1.04
CA PHE A 139 2.92 -6.96 -0.98
C PHE A 139 1.48 -7.48 -0.84
N ALA A 140 1.12 -8.54 -1.55
CA ALA A 140 -0.21 -9.15 -1.46
C ALA A 140 -0.48 -9.65 -0.04
N ASP A 141 0.51 -10.25 0.63
CA ASP A 141 0.45 -10.60 2.05
C ASP A 141 0.28 -9.38 2.99
N PHE A 142 0.68 -8.19 2.54
CA PHE A 142 0.72 -6.95 3.31
C PHE A 142 -0.50 -6.04 3.07
N SER A 143 -1.20 -6.17 1.94
CA SER A 143 -2.24 -5.26 1.47
C SER A 143 -3.58 -5.97 1.32
N ILE A 144 -4.45 -5.82 2.31
CA ILE A 144 -5.86 -6.23 2.19
C ILE A 144 -6.58 -5.18 1.30
N ASP A 145 -6.72 -5.53 0.01
CA ASP A 145 -7.90 -5.39 -0.87
C ASP A 145 -8.24 -4.24 -1.84
N PHE A 146 -7.58 -3.07 -1.96
CA PHE A 146 -8.07 -2.06 -2.94
C PHE A 146 -7.07 -1.46 -3.97
N ASP A 147 -5.78 -1.74 -3.87
CA ASP A 147 -4.76 -1.02 -4.66
C ASP A 147 -4.07 -1.84 -5.77
N ALA A 148 -4.57 -3.03 -6.13
CA ALA A 148 -3.98 -3.81 -7.23
C ALA A 148 -4.34 -3.20 -8.60
N PRO A 149 -3.40 -3.09 -9.56
CA PRO A 149 -3.70 -2.65 -10.91
C PRO A 149 -4.85 -3.46 -11.54
N ILE A 150 -5.69 -2.82 -12.36
CA ILE A 150 -6.83 -3.49 -13.04
C ILE A 150 -6.35 -4.72 -13.82
N GLU A 151 -5.23 -4.57 -14.54
CA GLU A 151 -4.62 -5.62 -15.36
C GLU A 151 -3.74 -6.62 -14.58
N ALA A 152 -3.65 -6.51 -13.25
CA ALA A 152 -2.91 -7.49 -12.45
C ALA A 152 -3.55 -8.89 -12.55
N PRO A 153 -2.76 -9.98 -12.51
CA PRO A 153 -3.31 -11.33 -12.50
C PRO A 153 -4.19 -11.54 -11.26
N PRO A 154 -5.25 -12.37 -11.35
CA PRO A 154 -6.11 -12.66 -10.21
C PRO A 154 -5.32 -13.36 -9.11
N ARG A 155 -5.53 -12.94 -7.86
CA ARG A 155 -4.94 -13.60 -6.68
C ARG A 155 -5.78 -14.80 -6.24
N ALA A 156 -5.15 -15.71 -5.51
CA ALA A 156 -5.81 -16.90 -4.99
C ALA A 156 -6.86 -16.60 -3.89
N ASP A 157 -6.73 -15.45 -3.23
CA ASP A 157 -7.61 -14.97 -2.16
C ASP A 157 -8.61 -13.90 -2.63
N GLU A 158 -8.64 -13.56 -3.92
CA GLU A 158 -9.67 -12.65 -4.46
C GLU A 158 -11.07 -13.29 -4.39
N PRO A 159 -12.11 -12.52 -4.03
CA PRO A 159 -13.47 -13.02 -3.97
C PRO A 159 -13.94 -13.51 -5.35
N THR A 160 -14.70 -14.60 -5.32
CA THR A 160 -15.33 -15.17 -6.51
C THR A 160 -16.45 -14.26 -7.02
N ILE A 161 -16.86 -14.45 -8.28
CA ILE A 161 -18.00 -13.71 -8.85
C ILE A 161 -19.26 -13.94 -8.02
N ALA A 162 -19.48 -15.16 -7.54
CA ALA A 162 -20.65 -15.49 -6.73
C ALA A 162 -20.63 -14.76 -5.37
N GLU A 163 -19.47 -14.67 -4.71
CA GLU A 163 -19.33 -13.90 -3.47
C GLU A 163 -19.56 -12.41 -3.73
N LEU A 164 -19.01 -11.84 -4.80
CA LEU A 164 -19.24 -10.44 -5.15
C LEU A 164 -20.70 -10.14 -5.54
N GLU A 165 -21.38 -11.10 -6.16
CA GLU A 165 -22.83 -10.99 -6.43
C GLU A 165 -23.64 -11.04 -5.14
N ASP A 166 -23.23 -11.87 -4.18
CA ASP A 166 -23.83 -11.92 -2.85
C ASP A 166 -23.61 -10.61 -2.08
N ASP A 167 -22.38 -10.07 -2.09
CA ASP A 167 -22.04 -8.77 -1.50
C ASP A 167 -22.89 -7.65 -2.11
N LEU A 168 -23.09 -7.68 -3.44
CA LEU A 168 -23.93 -6.70 -4.13
C LEU A 168 -25.40 -6.79 -3.73
N VAL A 169 -25.91 -8.00 -3.51
CA VAL A 169 -27.29 -8.23 -3.04
C VAL A 169 -27.47 -7.72 -1.61
N HIS A 170 -26.46 -7.90 -0.76
CA HIS A 170 -26.47 -7.50 0.64
C HIS A 170 -25.96 -6.07 0.89
N ALA A 171 -25.55 -5.34 -0.16
CA ALA A 171 -25.07 -3.97 -0.05
C ALA A 171 -26.18 -3.02 0.46
N GLU A 172 -25.98 -2.50 1.67
CA GLU A 172 -26.90 -1.56 2.33
C GLU A 172 -26.58 -0.11 1.99
N THR A 173 -25.33 0.16 1.62
CA THR A 173 -24.82 1.50 1.28
C THR A 173 -24.40 1.62 -0.17
N ASP A 174 -24.40 2.85 -0.69
CA ASP A 174 -23.89 3.14 -2.04
C ASP A 174 -22.39 2.81 -2.17
N ARG A 175 -21.64 2.92 -1.07
CA ARG A 175 -20.22 2.55 -1.04
C ARG A 175 -20.04 1.05 -1.24
N GLU A 176 -20.70 0.21 -0.44
CA GLU A 176 -20.62 -1.26 -0.57
C GLU A 176 -21.10 -1.70 -1.96
N ARG A 177 -22.16 -1.07 -2.47
CA ARG A 177 -22.66 -1.31 -3.83
C ARG A 177 -21.59 -0.98 -4.88
N ALA A 178 -20.91 0.15 -4.75
CA ALA A 178 -19.83 0.56 -5.64
C ALA A 178 -18.62 -0.39 -5.56
N GLU A 179 -18.23 -0.82 -4.37
CA GLU A 179 -17.14 -1.77 -4.13
C GLU A 179 -17.40 -3.09 -4.87
N ALA A 180 -18.58 -3.70 -4.65
CA ALA A 180 -18.95 -4.95 -5.30
C ALA A 180 -19.04 -4.81 -6.83
N LEU A 181 -19.66 -3.73 -7.34
CA LEU A 181 -19.79 -3.48 -8.78
C LEU A 181 -18.45 -3.26 -9.48
N VAL A 182 -17.54 -2.48 -8.87
CA VAL A 182 -16.20 -2.23 -9.44
C VAL A 182 -15.33 -3.49 -9.38
N ALA A 183 -15.47 -4.32 -8.34
CA ALA A 183 -14.80 -5.62 -8.27
C ALA A 183 -15.32 -6.59 -9.35
N LEU A 184 -16.64 -6.68 -9.53
CA LEU A 184 -17.26 -7.47 -10.60
C LEU A 184 -16.80 -7.00 -12.00
N ALA A 185 -16.76 -5.69 -12.23
CA ALA A 185 -16.26 -5.11 -13.48
C ALA A 185 -14.78 -5.45 -13.72
N THR A 186 -13.94 -5.35 -12.69
CA THR A 186 -12.52 -5.76 -12.77
C THR A 186 -12.40 -7.24 -13.11
N ARG A 187 -13.24 -8.09 -12.50
CA ARG A 187 -13.21 -9.54 -12.73
C ARG A 187 -13.64 -9.88 -14.15
N ALA A 188 -14.70 -9.26 -14.64
CA ALA A 188 -15.19 -9.39 -16.02
C ALA A 188 -14.12 -8.97 -17.03
N PHE A 189 -13.45 -7.83 -16.78
CA PHE A 189 -12.40 -7.32 -17.66
C PHE A 189 -11.24 -8.30 -17.80
N ARG A 190 -10.78 -8.88 -16.68
CA ARG A 190 -9.71 -9.89 -16.66
C ARG A 190 -10.08 -11.18 -17.40
N MET A 191 -11.38 -11.46 -17.56
CA MET A 191 -11.88 -12.60 -18.35
C MET A 191 -12.11 -12.24 -19.83
N GLY A 192 -11.94 -10.98 -20.22
CA GLY A 192 -12.26 -10.50 -21.57
C GLY A 192 -13.76 -10.32 -21.82
N ASP A 193 -14.59 -10.31 -20.76
CA ASP A 193 -16.03 -10.03 -20.88
C ASP A 193 -16.26 -8.52 -20.86
N VAL A 194 -16.17 -7.92 -22.05
CA VAL A 194 -16.26 -6.47 -22.26
C VAL A 194 -17.66 -5.94 -21.93
N GLU A 195 -18.72 -6.69 -22.28
CA GLU A 195 -20.10 -6.29 -22.04
C GLU A 195 -20.40 -6.18 -20.55
N THR A 196 -20.03 -7.22 -19.78
CA THR A 196 -20.19 -7.21 -18.33
C THR A 196 -19.28 -6.17 -17.67
N THR A 197 -18.04 -6.00 -18.17
CA THR A 197 -17.14 -4.94 -17.66
C THR A 197 -17.81 -3.59 -17.73
N ARG A 198 -18.33 -3.22 -18.90
CA ARG A 198 -18.96 -1.93 -19.13
C ARG A 198 -20.21 -1.76 -18.25
N ALA A 199 -21.12 -2.74 -18.27
CA ALA A 199 -22.36 -2.65 -17.51
C ALA A 199 -22.11 -2.53 -15.98
N ARG A 200 -21.15 -3.28 -15.44
CA ARG A 200 -20.81 -3.23 -14.02
C ARG A 200 -20.02 -1.97 -13.65
N ALA A 201 -19.14 -1.50 -14.53
CA ALA A 201 -18.40 -0.26 -14.30
C ALA A 201 -19.30 0.98 -14.38
N GLU A 202 -20.27 1.03 -15.31
CA GLU A 202 -21.29 2.10 -15.39
C GLU A 202 -22.08 2.19 -14.07
N ALA A 203 -22.65 1.07 -13.64
CA ALA A 203 -23.40 1.01 -12.39
C ALA A 203 -22.52 1.32 -11.16
N GLY A 204 -21.26 0.85 -11.18
CA GLY A 204 -20.28 1.11 -10.12
C GLY A 204 -19.87 2.57 -10.04
N LEU A 205 -19.74 3.25 -11.18
CA LEU A 205 -19.44 4.68 -11.26
C LEU A 205 -20.57 5.52 -10.65
N ASP A 206 -21.82 5.20 -10.99
CA ASP A 206 -23.00 5.88 -10.43
C ASP A 206 -23.07 5.71 -8.91
N ALA A 207 -22.89 4.47 -8.42
CA ALA A 207 -22.85 4.19 -6.99
C ALA A 207 -21.68 4.89 -6.29
N ALA A 208 -20.49 4.91 -6.89
CA ALA A 208 -19.31 5.58 -6.33
C ALA A 208 -19.51 7.09 -6.22
N ARG A 209 -20.13 7.71 -7.22
CA ARG A 209 -20.47 9.15 -7.19
C ARG A 209 -21.51 9.46 -6.12
N ALA A 210 -22.53 8.61 -5.96
CA ALA A 210 -23.51 8.74 -4.88
C ALA A 210 -22.87 8.63 -3.49
N ALA A 211 -21.91 7.71 -3.34
CA ALA A 211 -21.11 7.53 -2.12
C ALA A 211 -20.02 8.61 -1.92
N VAL A 212 -19.78 9.47 -2.91
CA VAL A 212 -18.68 10.44 -2.93
C VAL A 212 -17.30 9.77 -2.78
N ASP A 213 -17.14 8.56 -3.32
CA ASP A 213 -15.86 7.83 -3.31
C ASP A 213 -15.08 8.08 -4.60
N GLY A 214 -14.07 8.94 -4.52
CA GLY A 214 -13.21 9.26 -5.64
C GLY A 214 -12.38 8.09 -6.16
N SER A 215 -11.99 7.14 -5.30
CA SER A 215 -11.13 6.01 -5.68
C SER A 215 -11.90 5.00 -6.52
N LEU A 216 -13.12 4.69 -6.09
CA LEU A 216 -14.02 3.79 -6.82
C LEU A 216 -14.50 4.42 -8.12
N ALA A 217 -14.83 5.72 -8.10
CA ALA A 217 -15.21 6.47 -9.30
C ALA A 217 -14.07 6.49 -10.33
N HIS A 218 -12.83 6.75 -9.89
CA HIS A 218 -11.64 6.68 -10.73
C HIS A 218 -11.49 5.33 -11.40
N ARG A 219 -11.52 4.26 -10.61
CA ARG A 219 -11.32 2.89 -11.10
C ARG A 219 -12.43 2.47 -12.08
N ALA A 220 -13.67 2.88 -11.82
CA ALA A 220 -14.80 2.63 -12.72
C ALA A 220 -14.61 3.33 -14.08
N GLU A 221 -14.21 4.61 -14.10
CA GLU A 221 -13.89 5.34 -15.34
C GLU A 221 -12.78 4.64 -16.14
N LEU A 222 -11.72 4.18 -15.47
CA LEU A 222 -10.66 3.44 -16.15
C LEU A 222 -11.16 2.13 -16.77
N LEU A 223 -12.02 1.38 -16.07
CA LEU A 223 -12.63 0.15 -16.60
C LEU A 223 -13.50 0.42 -17.82
N LEU A 224 -14.27 1.51 -17.81
CA LEU A 224 -15.06 1.93 -18.98
C LEU A 224 -14.18 2.30 -20.17
N GLY A 225 -13.10 3.04 -19.93
CA GLY A 225 -12.15 3.37 -20.98
C GLY A 225 -11.41 2.15 -21.53
N LEU A 226 -11.09 1.18 -20.67
CA LEU A 226 -10.48 -0.09 -21.08
C LEU A 226 -11.44 -0.94 -21.91
N ALA A 227 -12.72 -1.04 -21.50
CA ALA A 227 -13.76 -1.71 -22.27
C ALA A 227 -13.92 -1.07 -23.66
N ALA A 228 -14.01 0.27 -23.73
CA ALA A 228 -14.08 1.00 -24.99
C ALA A 228 -12.86 0.73 -25.91
N LEU A 229 -11.66 0.56 -25.34
CA LEU A 229 -10.47 0.19 -26.12
C LEU A 229 -10.52 -1.22 -26.70
N GLU A 230 -11.15 -2.17 -26.02
CA GLU A 230 -11.37 -3.53 -26.54
C GLU A 230 -12.38 -3.53 -27.69
N GLU A 231 -13.38 -2.64 -27.63
CA GLU A 231 -14.37 -2.44 -28.70
C GLU A 231 -13.84 -1.61 -29.89
N GLY A 232 -12.63 -1.04 -29.74
CA GLY A 232 -12.01 -0.19 -30.76
C GLY A 232 -12.47 1.27 -30.74
N ASP A 233 -13.28 1.67 -29.76
CA ASP A 233 -13.69 3.06 -29.56
C ASP A 233 -12.60 3.87 -28.84
N LEU A 234 -11.64 4.33 -29.64
CA LEU A 234 -10.59 5.23 -29.19
C LEU A 234 -11.12 6.58 -28.70
N GLY A 235 -12.31 7.01 -29.13
CA GLY A 235 -12.89 8.28 -28.71
C GLY A 235 -13.36 8.19 -27.27
N ALA A 236 -14.21 7.20 -26.99
CA ALA A 236 -14.73 6.94 -25.65
C ALA A 236 -13.61 6.64 -24.64
N ALA A 237 -12.60 5.85 -25.02
CA ALA A 237 -11.46 5.55 -24.16
C ALA A 237 -10.69 6.80 -23.69
N ARG A 238 -10.54 7.80 -24.56
CA ARG A 238 -9.88 9.08 -24.21
C ARG A 238 -10.73 9.90 -23.26
N THR A 239 -12.04 9.96 -23.53
CA THR A 239 -12.99 10.67 -22.69
C THR A 239 -12.98 10.11 -21.27
N HIS A 240 -13.10 8.78 -21.12
CA HIS A 240 -13.04 8.12 -19.82
C HIS A 240 -11.71 8.32 -19.09
N LEU A 241 -10.57 8.35 -19.80
CA LEU A 241 -9.29 8.67 -19.16
C LEU A 241 -9.32 10.07 -18.52
N LEU A 242 -9.84 11.08 -19.21
CA LEU A 242 -9.88 12.45 -18.70
C LEU A 242 -10.98 12.63 -17.63
N ASP A 243 -12.12 11.96 -17.78
CA ASP A 243 -13.18 11.99 -16.79
C ASP A 243 -12.78 11.28 -15.49
N ALA A 244 -11.86 10.30 -15.55
CA ALA A 244 -11.24 9.71 -14.36
C ALA A 244 -10.53 10.77 -13.48
N THR A 245 -10.13 11.93 -14.02
CA THR A 245 -9.55 12.99 -13.18
C THR A 245 -10.59 13.95 -12.59
N ARG A 246 -11.85 13.83 -12.98
CA ARG A 246 -12.97 14.70 -12.56
C ARG A 246 -13.82 14.02 -11.49
N ILE A 247 -13.14 13.57 -10.45
CA ILE A 247 -13.70 12.73 -9.40
C ILE A 247 -13.73 13.46 -8.06
N PRO A 248 -14.55 12.99 -7.10
CA PRO A 248 -14.43 13.42 -5.71
C PRO A 248 -13.01 13.23 -5.17
N HIS A 249 -12.68 13.97 -4.11
CA HIS A 249 -11.38 13.84 -3.45
C HIS A 249 -11.14 12.40 -2.95
N SER A 250 -9.98 11.85 -3.27
CA SER A 250 -9.56 10.51 -2.83
C SER A 250 -8.21 10.57 -2.12
N PRO A 251 -8.16 10.32 -0.80
CA PRO A 251 -6.90 10.18 -0.07
C PRO A 251 -6.00 9.07 -0.63
N ALA A 252 -6.59 8.02 -1.22
CA ALA A 252 -5.85 6.93 -1.83
C ALA A 252 -5.11 7.42 -3.08
N LEU A 253 -5.78 8.11 -4.01
CA LEU A 253 -5.15 8.63 -5.22
C LEU A 253 -4.10 9.69 -4.92
N GLN A 254 -4.31 10.50 -3.88
CA GLN A 254 -3.29 11.45 -3.40
C GLN A 254 -2.00 10.79 -2.94
N SER A 255 -2.09 9.57 -2.43
CA SER A 255 -0.97 8.88 -1.81
C SER A 255 -0.29 7.89 -2.77
N PHE A 256 -1.08 7.05 -3.46
CA PHE A 256 -0.58 5.99 -4.35
C PHE A 256 -0.45 6.42 -5.80
N GLY A 257 -1.14 7.49 -6.17
CA GLY A 257 -1.33 7.86 -7.56
C GLY A 257 -2.42 7.03 -8.24
N PRO A 258 -2.88 7.49 -9.40
CA PRO A 258 -3.87 6.78 -10.17
C PRO A 258 -3.31 5.54 -10.85
N ASP A 259 -4.17 4.56 -11.08
CA ASP A 259 -3.84 3.43 -11.94
C ASP A 259 -3.59 3.94 -13.39
N MET A 260 -2.47 3.50 -13.97
CA MET A 260 -2.00 3.91 -15.30
C MET A 260 -2.34 2.89 -16.40
N SER A 261 -3.17 1.88 -16.11
CA SER A 261 -3.54 0.80 -17.03
C SER A 261 -4.13 1.34 -18.34
N LEU A 262 -5.14 2.22 -18.27
CA LEU A 262 -5.74 2.83 -19.46
C LEU A 262 -4.76 3.74 -20.22
N ALA A 263 -3.99 4.55 -19.50
CA ALA A 263 -2.97 5.42 -20.10
C ALA A 263 -1.93 4.61 -20.88
N ARG A 264 -1.46 3.48 -20.32
CA ARG A 264 -0.55 2.55 -21.00
C ARG A 264 -1.15 1.98 -22.27
N ARG A 265 -2.39 1.48 -22.20
CA ARG A 265 -3.11 0.88 -23.33
C ARG A 265 -3.38 1.86 -24.47
N LEU A 266 -3.56 3.15 -24.15
CA LEU A 266 -3.65 4.24 -25.12
C LEU A 266 -2.30 4.51 -25.79
N LEU A 267 -1.22 4.56 -25.01
CA LEU A 267 0.13 4.76 -25.55
C LEU A 267 0.58 3.60 -26.46
N GLU A 268 0.23 2.36 -26.14
CA GLU A 268 0.49 1.18 -26.98
C GLU A 268 -0.19 1.30 -28.35
N ARG A 269 -1.33 1.97 -28.41
CA ARG A 269 -2.05 2.31 -29.66
C ARG A 269 -1.55 3.62 -30.30
N GLY A 270 -0.45 4.18 -29.81
CA GLY A 270 0.16 5.42 -30.31
C GLY A 270 -0.57 6.70 -29.90
N ILE A 271 -1.53 6.64 -28.98
CA ILE A 271 -2.33 7.78 -28.54
C ILE A 271 -1.63 8.49 -27.38
N ARG A 272 -1.03 9.65 -27.66
CA ARG A 272 -0.17 10.37 -26.69
C ARG A 272 -0.81 11.61 -26.06
N ALA A 273 -1.46 12.46 -26.85
CA ALA A 273 -1.94 13.76 -26.37
C ALA A 273 -2.92 13.65 -25.17
N PRO A 274 -3.95 12.77 -25.20
CA PRO A 274 -4.85 12.59 -24.05
C PRO A 274 -4.14 12.06 -22.80
N VAL A 275 -3.06 11.29 -22.96
CA VAL A 275 -2.29 10.74 -21.84
C VAL A 275 -1.43 11.81 -21.19
N LEU A 276 -0.86 12.73 -21.97
CA LEU A 276 -0.16 13.90 -21.43
C LEU A 276 -1.12 14.86 -20.71
N GLU A 277 -2.32 15.07 -21.26
CA GLU A 277 -3.36 15.86 -20.60
C GLU A 277 -3.80 15.23 -19.27
N TYR A 278 -3.97 13.91 -19.26
CA TYR A 278 -4.23 13.15 -18.05
C TYR A 278 -3.12 13.34 -17.00
N PHE A 279 -1.84 13.25 -17.38
CA PHE A 279 -0.74 13.46 -16.43
C PHE A 279 -0.75 14.85 -15.81
N GLU A 280 -1.05 15.90 -16.58
CA GLU A 280 -1.16 17.24 -16.03
C GLU A 280 -2.32 17.33 -15.03
N ALA A 281 -3.49 16.78 -15.38
CA ALA A 281 -4.64 16.75 -14.46
C ALA A 281 -4.36 15.91 -13.20
N CYS A 282 -3.56 14.84 -13.31
CA CYS A 282 -3.15 14.03 -12.16
C CYS A 282 -2.26 14.78 -11.17
N ARG A 283 -1.68 15.93 -11.50
CA ARG A 283 -0.85 16.70 -10.55
C ARG A 283 -1.65 17.23 -9.36
N GLU A 284 -2.92 17.54 -9.56
CA GLU A 284 -3.83 17.93 -8.48
C GLU A 284 -4.28 16.73 -7.65
N LEU A 285 -4.38 15.56 -8.29
CA LEU A 285 -4.84 14.32 -7.67
C LEU A 285 -3.74 13.57 -6.94
N TRP A 286 -2.47 13.74 -7.33
CA TRP A 286 -1.33 12.97 -6.83
C TRP A 286 -0.15 13.88 -6.47
N THR A 287 -0.21 14.46 -5.27
CA THR A 287 0.76 15.43 -4.77
C THR A 287 2.19 14.87 -4.71
N MET A 288 2.34 13.59 -4.41
CA MET A 288 3.65 12.93 -4.33
C MET A 288 4.19 12.46 -5.69
N GLY A 289 3.39 12.59 -6.74
CA GLY A 289 3.66 12.05 -8.07
C GLY A 289 4.40 12.97 -9.02
N HIS A 290 4.59 14.24 -8.67
CA HIS A 290 4.99 15.27 -9.65
C HIS A 290 6.27 14.92 -10.40
N ALA A 291 7.31 14.45 -9.69
CA ALA A 291 8.57 14.03 -10.30
C ALA A 291 8.41 12.82 -11.25
N LEU A 292 7.50 11.89 -10.94
CA LEU A 292 7.19 10.74 -11.79
C LEU A 292 6.38 11.18 -13.02
N LEU A 293 5.39 12.04 -12.83
CA LEU A 293 4.59 12.61 -13.92
C LEU A 293 5.46 13.41 -14.90
N ASP A 294 6.45 14.16 -14.41
CA ASP A 294 7.40 14.89 -15.24
C ASP A 294 8.25 13.93 -16.08
N ALA A 295 8.80 12.89 -15.44
CA ALA A 295 9.60 11.87 -16.13
C ALA A 295 8.78 11.09 -17.17
N TRP A 296 7.56 10.69 -16.82
CA TRP A 296 6.66 9.98 -17.74
C TRP A 296 6.21 10.88 -18.88
N SER A 297 5.96 12.16 -18.64
CA SER A 297 5.63 13.12 -19.70
C SER A 297 6.77 13.28 -20.70
N ALA A 298 8.01 13.35 -20.23
CA ALA A 298 9.20 13.39 -21.10
C ALA A 298 9.33 12.11 -21.95
N ASP A 299 9.14 10.93 -21.35
CA ASP A 299 9.15 9.67 -22.08
C ASP A 299 8.09 9.62 -23.18
N VAL A 300 6.84 10.00 -22.87
CA VAL A 300 5.76 10.04 -23.87
C VAL A 300 6.06 11.02 -25.00
N ALA A 301 6.58 12.21 -24.68
CA ALA A 301 6.92 13.23 -25.67
C ALA A 301 8.00 12.76 -26.66
N GLU A 302 8.96 11.97 -26.19
CA GLU A 302 10.01 11.35 -27.01
C GLU A 302 9.55 10.03 -27.67
N GLY A 303 8.27 9.67 -27.51
CA GLY A 303 7.68 8.49 -28.10
C GLY A 303 8.06 7.17 -27.43
N ARG A 304 8.70 7.22 -26.25
CA ARG A 304 8.98 6.06 -25.41
C ARG A 304 7.75 5.68 -24.60
N MET A 305 7.63 4.40 -24.25
CA MET A 305 6.66 3.96 -23.27
C MET A 305 7.21 4.30 -21.87
N PRO A 306 6.52 5.14 -21.08
CA PRO A 306 6.91 5.39 -19.72
C PRO A 306 6.96 4.09 -18.95
N ASN A 307 7.95 3.98 -18.09
CA ASN A 307 7.92 2.95 -17.10
C ASN A 307 6.95 3.35 -15.98
N PHE A 308 5.64 3.15 -16.21
CA PHE A 308 4.61 3.20 -15.17
C PHE A 308 4.91 2.27 -14.00
N LEU A 309 5.83 1.35 -14.26
CA LEU A 309 6.40 0.30 -13.45
C LEU A 309 7.79 0.69 -12.94
N GLY A 310 7.88 1.70 -12.07
CA GLY A 310 9.04 1.91 -11.19
C GLY A 310 9.51 0.67 -10.41
N SER A 311 8.84 -0.48 -10.58
CA SER A 311 9.36 -1.84 -10.57
C SER A 311 9.22 -2.62 -11.88
N CYS A 312 10.22 -3.48 -12.13
CA CYS A 312 10.20 -4.55 -13.12
C CYS A 312 10.44 -4.11 -14.56
N ARG A 313 11.73 -3.96 -14.88
CA ARG A 313 12.27 -4.74 -16.01
C ARG A 313 12.71 -6.10 -15.47
N LEU A 314 12.14 -7.16 -16.01
CA LEU A 314 12.95 -8.29 -16.45
C LEU A 314 13.14 -8.08 -17.95
N GLN A 315 14.33 -7.62 -18.32
CA GLN A 315 14.87 -7.87 -19.65
C GLN A 315 15.69 -9.15 -19.53
N GLY A 316 15.32 -10.15 -20.32
CA GLY A 316 15.95 -11.46 -20.41
C GLY A 316 15.06 -12.37 -21.23
#